data_AF-A0A5B8V3I2-F1
#
_entry.id   AF-A0A5B8V3I2-F1
#
_cell.length_a   1.000
_cell.length_b   1.000
_cell.length_c   1.000
_cell.angle_alpha   90.00
_cell.angle_beta   90.00
_cell.angle_gamma   90.00
#
_symmetry.space_group_name_H-M   'P 1'
#
loop_
_entity.id
_entity.type
_entity.pdbx_description
1 polymer ?
#
loop_
_entity_poly.entity_id
_entity_poly.type
_entity_poly.pdbx_seq_one_letter_code
_entity_poly.pdbx_strand_id
1 'polypeptide(L)'
;MHILIISDNDSDLNWVNAPLTATGLSVNIIYAYTMKEATTLMGSVKFDLLLYDLAFSEKKMSDNFKELAGIGMKIPLIVLTEIMGDPAAKEAIQCGASYHIVKDRVKISAMAESFRSILQQQTPNYN
;
A
#
# COMPACT_ATOMS: atom_id res chain seq x y z
N MET A 1 -5.39 0.16 -13.58
CA MET A 1 -5.31 -0.34 -12.20
C MET A 1 -5.18 0.84 -11.26
N HIS A 2 -5.87 0.83 -10.13
CA HIS A 2 -5.89 1.92 -9.17
C HIS A 2 -5.16 1.51 -7.90
N ILE A 3 -4.15 2.28 -7.51
CA ILE A 3 -3.39 2.06 -6.27
C ILE A 3 -3.62 3.25 -5.37
N LEU A 4 -4.08 2.98 -4.14
CA LEU A 4 -4.20 3.99 -3.10
C LEU A 4 -2.93 3.98 -2.25
N ILE A 5 -2.39 5.16 -1.99
CA ILE A 5 -1.28 5.36 -1.06
C ILE A 5 -1.76 6.25 0.08
N ILE A 6 -1.61 5.78 1.31
CA ILE A 6 -1.89 6.55 2.53
C ILE A 6 -0.56 6.95 3.15
N SER A 7 -0.25 8.25 3.13
CA SER A 7 0.95 8.84 3.71
C SER A 7 0.71 10.32 4.00
N ASP A 8 1.28 10.85 5.07
CA ASP A 8 1.22 12.28 5.43
C ASP A 8 2.38 13.07 4.80
N ASN A 9 3.24 12.42 4.01
CA ASN A 9 4.44 13.00 3.43
C ASN A 9 4.56 12.73 1.92
N ASP A 10 4.74 13.81 1.15
CA ASP A 10 4.96 13.75 -0.30
C ASP A 10 6.28 13.04 -0.70
N SER A 11 7.20 12.82 0.23
CA SER A 11 8.49 12.17 -0.06
C SER A 11 8.34 10.73 -0.57
N ASP A 12 7.21 10.08 -0.28
CA ASP A 12 6.90 8.72 -0.72
C ASP A 12 6.52 8.60 -2.20
N LEU A 13 6.14 9.72 -2.82
CA LEU A 13 5.75 9.77 -4.24
C LEU A 13 6.84 9.19 -5.13
N ASN A 14 8.08 9.62 -4.92
CA ASN A 14 9.19 9.22 -5.78
C ASN A 14 9.57 7.74 -5.60
N TRP A 15 9.38 7.20 -4.40
CA TRP A 15 9.78 5.84 -4.08
C TRP A 15 8.86 4.79 -4.70
N VAL A 16 7.55 5.02 -4.75
CA VAL A 16 6.61 4.04 -5.33
C VAL A 16 6.48 4.20 -6.85
N ASN A 17 6.57 5.43 -7.38
CA ASN A 17 6.34 5.71 -8.79
C ASN A 17 7.31 4.98 -9.73
N ALA A 18 8.62 5.02 -9.44
CA ALA A 18 9.62 4.41 -10.31
C ALA A 18 9.48 2.88 -10.39
N PRO A 19 9.35 2.13 -9.27
CA PRO A 19 9.05 0.70 -9.30
C PRO A 19 7.74 0.35 -9.99
N LEU A 20 6.65 1.08 -9.73
CA LEU A 20 5.36 0.81 -10.38
C LEU A 20 5.44 1.04 -11.89
N THR A 21 6.11 2.12 -12.33
CA THR A 21 6.34 2.37 -13.76
C THR A 21 7.18 1.25 -14.39
N ALA A 22 8.20 0.77 -13.67
CA ALA A 22 9.05 -0.33 -14.12
C ALA A 22 8.31 -1.67 -14.27
N THR A 23 7.11 -1.83 -13.69
CA THR A 23 6.28 -3.04 -13.93
C THR A 23 5.80 -3.15 -15.38
N GLY A 24 5.74 -2.02 -16.11
CA GLY A 24 5.12 -1.91 -17.44
C GLY A 24 3.58 -1.93 -17.41
N LEU A 25 2.95 -1.92 -16.24
CA LEU A 25 1.51 -1.89 -16.07
C LEU A 25 0.97 -0.46 -16.13
N SER A 26 -0.25 -0.29 -16.67
CA SER A 26 -0.96 0.99 -16.62
C SER A 26 -1.58 1.19 -15.23
N VAL A 27 -0.82 1.87 -14.37
CA VAL A 27 -1.20 2.16 -12.98
C VAL A 27 -1.59 3.63 -12.84
N ASN A 28 -2.74 3.87 -12.20
CA ASN A 28 -3.16 5.19 -11.72
C ASN A 28 -3.00 5.21 -10.20
N ILE A 29 -2.14 6.11 -9.72
CA ILE A 29 -1.80 6.21 -8.31
C ILE A 29 -2.58 7.39 -7.72
N ILE A 30 -3.29 7.12 -6.64
CA ILE A 30 -4.11 8.10 -5.93
C ILE A 30 -3.59 8.18 -4.50
N TYR A 31 -3.44 9.40 -4.00
CA TYR A 31 -2.92 9.66 -2.65
C TYR A 31 -4.04 10.09 -1.71
N ALA A 32 -3.93 9.66 -0.47
CA ALA A 32 -4.71 10.15 0.66
C ALA A 32 -3.75 10.59 1.75
N TYR A 33 -3.89 11.84 2.18
CA TYR A 33 -3.07 12.44 3.23
C TYR A 33 -3.68 12.27 4.62
N THR A 34 -4.92 11.77 4.68
CA THR A 34 -5.64 11.47 5.92
C THR A 34 -6.46 10.19 5.76
N MET A 35 -6.81 9.55 6.87
CA MET A 35 -7.76 8.44 6.89
C MET A 35 -9.13 8.84 6.37
N LYS A 36 -9.55 10.08 6.63
CA LYS A 36 -10.81 10.61 6.11
C LYS A 36 -10.80 10.68 4.57
N GLU A 37 -9.72 11.13 3.97
CA GLU A 37 -9.55 11.12 2.52
C GLU A 37 -9.51 9.69 1.99
N ALA A 38 -8.74 8.81 2.63
CA ALA A 38 -8.62 7.42 2.23
C ALA A 38 -9.97 6.71 2.21
N THR A 39 -10.75 6.83 3.29
CA THR A 39 -12.09 6.24 3.39
C THR A 39 -13.08 6.82 2.38
N THR A 40 -13.02 8.14 2.14
CA THR A 40 -13.85 8.81 1.11
C THR A 40 -13.52 8.29 -0.29
N LEU A 41 -12.23 8.15 -0.61
CA LEU A 41 -11.75 7.65 -1.89
C LEU A 41 -12.15 6.19 -2.08
N MET A 42 -11.96 5.33 -1.08
CA MET A 42 -12.34 3.92 -1.18
C MET A 42 -13.85 3.69 -1.30
N GLY A 43 -14.67 4.63 -0.82
CA GLY A 43 -16.12 4.62 -1.07
C GLY A 43 -16.51 4.98 -2.50
N SER A 44 -15.64 5.67 -3.24
CA SER A 44 -15.94 6.23 -4.56
C SER A 44 -15.19 5.55 -5.71
N VAL A 45 -14.03 4.98 -5.42
CA VAL A 45 -13.10 4.37 -6.38
C VAL A 45 -12.78 2.95 -5.94
N LYS A 46 -12.80 2.01 -6.88
CA LYS A 46 -12.29 0.66 -6.64
C LYS A 46 -10.78 0.66 -6.80
N PHE A 47 -10.09 0.27 -5.74
CA PHE A 47 -8.65 0.09 -5.74
C PHE A 47 -8.29 -1.38 -5.94
N ASP A 48 -7.12 -1.63 -6.49
CA ASP A 48 -6.53 -2.96 -6.67
C ASP A 48 -5.47 -3.25 -5.60
N LEU A 49 -4.89 -2.20 -5.02
CA LEU A 49 -3.83 -2.27 -4.02
C LEU A 49 -3.88 -1.07 -3.09
N LEU A 50 -3.65 -1.30 -1.81
CA LEU A 50 -3.42 -0.27 -0.82
C LEU A 50 -1.97 -0.31 -0.33
N LEU A 51 -1.28 0.82 -0.39
CA LEU A 51 0.00 1.04 0.29
C LEU A 51 -0.22 1.94 1.49
N TYR A 52 0.28 1.54 2.65
CA TYR A 52 0.16 2.28 3.90
C TYR A 52 1.56 2.57 4.45
N ASP A 53 1.91 3.84 4.62
CA ASP A 53 3.16 4.22 5.27
C ASP A 53 3.05 4.04 6.79
N LEU A 54 3.95 3.27 7.41
CA LEU A 54 3.97 3.16 8.88
C LEU A 54 4.41 4.45 9.58
N ALA A 55 5.07 5.38 8.88
CA ALA A 55 5.35 6.70 9.44
C ALA A 55 4.09 7.58 9.57
N PHE A 56 2.98 7.20 8.91
CA PHE A 56 1.72 7.92 8.95
C PHE A 56 1.15 7.99 10.37
N SER A 57 1.08 9.21 10.92
CA SER A 57 0.99 9.45 12.37
C SER A 57 -0.40 9.83 12.90
N GLU A 58 -1.45 9.80 12.08
CA GLU A 58 -2.77 10.33 12.45
C GLU A 58 -3.37 9.65 13.70
N LYS A 59 -3.25 8.32 13.81
CA LYS A 59 -3.70 7.49 14.94
C LYS A 59 -2.81 6.26 15.06
N LYS A 60 -3.09 5.40 16.05
CA LYS A 60 -2.48 4.07 16.10
C LYS A 60 -2.82 3.30 14.81
N MET A 61 -1.82 2.67 14.21
CA MET A 61 -1.95 1.83 13.02
C MET A 61 -3.10 0.83 13.11
N SER A 62 -3.25 0.15 14.26
CA SER A 62 -4.31 -0.82 14.48
C SER A 62 -5.72 -0.21 14.45
N ASP A 63 -5.87 1.05 14.83
CA ASP A 63 -7.15 1.77 14.73
C ASP A 63 -7.43 2.19 13.28
N ASN A 64 -6.39 2.62 12.55
CA ASN A 64 -6.50 2.89 11.11
C ASN A 64 -6.89 1.62 10.33
N PHE A 65 -6.28 0.49 10.62
CA PHE A 65 -6.58 -0.78 9.94
C PHE A 65 -7.99 -1.28 10.25
N LYS A 66 -8.49 -1.09 11.47
CA LYS A 66 -9.90 -1.36 11.80
C LYS A 66 -10.85 -0.46 11.01
N GLU A 67 -10.50 0.81 10.82
CA GLU A 67 -11.29 1.74 10.00
C GLU A 67 -11.35 1.28 8.54
N LEU A 68 -10.19 0.89 7.96
CA LEU A 68 -10.11 0.31 6.62
C LEU A 68 -10.90 -1.00 6.50
N ALA A 69 -10.78 -1.90 7.48
CA ALA A 69 -11.52 -3.15 7.49
C ALA A 69 -13.03 -2.93 7.65
N GLY A 70 -13.43 -1.94 8.44
CA GLY A 70 -14.84 -1.59 8.70
C GLY A 70 -15.60 -1.13 7.45
N ILE A 71 -14.90 -0.55 6.48
CA ILE A 71 -15.50 -0.19 5.18
C ILE A 71 -15.43 -1.35 4.15
N GLY A 72 -15.00 -2.54 4.58
CA GLY A 72 -14.99 -3.74 3.74
C GLY A 72 -13.80 -3.81 2.78
N MET A 73 -12.64 -3.26 3.15
CA MET A 73 -11.41 -3.42 2.36
C MET A 73 -11.09 -4.91 2.15
N LYS A 74 -11.15 -5.36 0.90
CA LYS A 74 -10.86 -6.75 0.47
C LYS A 74 -9.60 -6.85 -0.38
N ILE A 75 -8.92 -5.74 -0.58
CA ILE A 75 -7.75 -5.63 -1.45
C ILE A 75 -6.49 -5.82 -0.61
N PRO A 76 -5.37 -6.25 -1.20
CA PRO A 76 -4.12 -6.38 -0.46
C PRO A 76 -3.69 -5.04 0.13
N LEU A 77 -3.30 -5.07 1.40
CA LEU A 77 -2.68 -3.95 2.11
C LEU A 77 -1.19 -4.26 2.25
N ILE A 78 -0.34 -3.41 1.67
CA ILE A 78 1.11 -3.47 1.84
C ILE A 78 1.52 -2.34 2.77
N VAL A 79 2.29 -2.67 3.81
CA VAL A 79 2.92 -1.65 4.66
C VAL A 79 4.32 -1.30 4.20
N LEU A 80 4.63 -0.01 4.27
CA LEU A 80 5.92 0.55 3.94
C LEU A 80 6.64 0.94 5.23
N THR A 81 7.92 0.56 5.37
CA THR A 81 8.76 1.02 6.49
C THR A 81 10.09 1.57 6.01
N GLU A 82 10.68 2.46 6.80
CA GLU A 82 12.00 3.02 6.54
C GLU A 82 13.11 1.99 6.80
N ILE A 83 12.97 1.20 7.88
CA ILE A 83 14.03 0.31 8.37
C ILE A 83 13.65 -1.17 8.33
N MET A 84 14.66 -2.02 8.10
CA MET A 84 14.55 -3.47 8.23
C MET A 84 14.39 -3.89 9.68
N GLY A 85 13.51 -4.85 9.94
CA GLY A 85 13.29 -5.38 11.29
C GLY A 85 12.49 -4.45 12.19
N ASP A 86 11.83 -3.44 11.62
CA ASP A 86 10.89 -2.60 12.36
C ASP A 86 9.84 -3.48 13.07
N PRO A 87 9.74 -3.47 14.41
CA PRO A 87 8.73 -4.22 15.13
C PRO A 87 7.30 -3.87 14.67
N ALA A 88 7.07 -2.63 14.22
CA ALA A 88 5.80 -2.18 13.69
C ALA A 88 5.41 -2.90 12.39
N ALA A 89 6.39 -3.34 11.58
CA ALA A 89 6.10 -4.15 10.40
C ALA A 89 5.49 -5.50 10.77
N LYS A 90 5.98 -6.12 11.85
CA LYS A 90 5.42 -7.39 12.34
C LYS A 90 4.02 -7.20 12.91
N GLU A 91 3.81 -6.13 13.66
CA GLU A 91 2.48 -5.75 14.18
C GLU A 91 1.50 -5.52 13.02
N ALA A 92 1.92 -4.81 11.96
CA ALA A 92 1.08 -4.57 10.80
C ALA A 92 0.58 -5.85 10.13
N ILE A 93 1.46 -6.84 9.94
CA ILE A 93 1.06 -8.16 9.40
C ILE A 93 0.05 -8.84 10.34
N GLN A 94 0.26 -8.77 11.66
CA GLN A 94 -0.69 -9.30 12.63
C GLN A 94 -2.04 -8.56 12.62
N CYS A 95 -2.05 -7.29 12.24
CA CYS A 95 -3.26 -6.48 12.09
C CYS A 95 -3.96 -6.64 10.73
N GLY A 96 -3.41 -7.46 9.81
CA GLY A 96 -4.05 -7.79 8.54
C GLY A 96 -3.37 -7.23 7.28
N ALA A 97 -2.18 -6.61 7.40
CA ALA A 97 -1.37 -6.34 6.23
C ALA A 97 -0.99 -7.65 5.52
N SER A 98 -1.11 -7.65 4.20
CA SER A 98 -0.77 -8.80 3.36
C SER A 98 0.74 -8.92 3.17
N TYR A 99 1.43 -7.78 3.02
CA TYR A 99 2.87 -7.73 2.78
C TYR A 99 3.53 -6.52 3.44
N HIS A 100 4.85 -6.57 3.52
CA HIS A 100 5.71 -5.51 4.04
C HIS A 100 6.86 -5.23 3.06
N ILE A 101 7.15 -3.95 2.80
CA ILE A 101 8.28 -3.50 1.99
C ILE A 101 9.09 -2.45 2.75
N VAL A 102 10.42 -2.54 2.69
CA VAL A 102 11.33 -1.56 3.27
C VAL A 102 11.81 -0.58 2.20
N LYS A 103 11.66 0.73 2.44
CA LYS A 103 11.93 1.78 1.46
C LYS A 103 13.41 1.87 1.06
N ASP A 104 14.32 1.79 2.01
CA ASP A 104 15.74 2.11 1.81
C ASP A 104 16.61 1.00 1.17
N ARG A 105 16.06 -0.20 0.89
CA ARG A 105 16.92 -1.35 0.53
C ARG A 105 16.52 -2.17 -0.69
N VAL A 106 15.33 -1.95 -1.25
CA VAL A 106 14.89 -2.76 -2.38
C VAL A 106 15.25 -2.04 -3.67
N LYS A 107 16.05 -2.70 -4.53
CA LYS A 107 16.30 -2.20 -5.89
C LYS A 107 14.95 -2.03 -6.60
N ILE A 108 14.81 -0.95 -7.37
CA ILE A 108 13.59 -0.63 -8.14
C ILE A 108 13.06 -1.87 -8.89
N SER A 109 13.94 -2.68 -9.48
CA SER A 109 13.57 -3.91 -10.20
C SER A 109 12.95 -4.98 -9.29
N ALA A 110 13.48 -5.17 -8.08
CA ALA A 110 12.93 -6.16 -7.14
C ALA A 110 11.57 -5.71 -6.61
N MET A 111 11.38 -4.41 -6.38
CA MET A 111 10.06 -3.87 -6.02
C MET A 111 9.04 -4.00 -7.14
N ALA A 112 9.45 -3.71 -8.38
CA ALA A 112 8.61 -3.86 -9.56
C ALA A 112 8.11 -5.31 -9.69
N GLU A 113 9.00 -6.29 -9.50
CA GLU A 113 8.62 -7.71 -9.51
C GLU A 113 7.67 -8.07 -8.35
N SER A 114 7.91 -7.55 -7.14
CA SER A 114 6.99 -7.75 -6.01
C SER A 114 5.60 -7.18 -6.28
N PHE A 115 5.51 -5.93 -6.76
CA PHE A 115 4.23 -5.34 -7.13
C PHE A 115 3.55 -6.11 -8.25
N ARG A 116 4.28 -6.48 -9.31
CA ARG A 116 3.75 -7.27 -10.41
C ARG A 116 3.17 -8.60 -9.93
N SER A 117 3.90 -9.33 -9.07
CA SER A 117 3.46 -10.61 -8.52
C SER A 117 2.19 -10.47 -7.67
N ILE A 118 2.15 -9.48 -6.77
CA ILE A 118 0.98 -9.23 -5.91
C ILE A 118 -0.24 -8.88 -6.75
N LEU A 119 -0.07 -8.01 -7.74
CA LEU A 119 -1.15 -7.57 -8.63
C LEU A 119 -1.65 -8.71 -9.54
N GLN A 120 -0.76 -9.59 -10.01
CA GLN A 120 -1.15 -10.75 -10.81
C GLN A 120 -1.92 -11.79 -9.98
N GLN A 121 -1.53 -12.00 -8.72
CA GLN A 121 -2.24 -12.92 -7.79
C GLN A 121 -3.68 -12.48 -7.48
N GLN A 122 -4.00 -11.19 -7.67
CA GLN A 122 -5.35 -10.65 -7.51
C GLN A 122 -6.19 -10.67 -8.79
N THR A 123 -5.57 -10.95 -9.94
CA THR A 123 -6.32 -11.10 -11.20
C THR A 123 -6.82 -12.53 -11.28
N PRO A 124 -8.14 -12.81 -11.31
CA PRO A 124 -8.62 -14.14 -11.58
C PRO A 124 -8.06 -14.59 -12.92
N ASN A 125 -7.40 -15.75 -12.98
CA ASN A 125 -7.08 -16.40 -14.24
C ASN A 125 -8.39 -16.60 -15.01
N TYR A 126 -8.71 -15.71 -15.94
CA TYR A 126 -9.70 -15.97 -16.97
C TYR A 126 -9.00 -16.84 -18.01
N ASN A 127 -9.00 -18.16 -17.77
CA ASN A 127 -8.92 -19.17 -18.81
C ASN A 127 -10.35 -19.57 -19.21
#